data_AF-A0A819S1L8-F1
#
_entry.id   AF-A0A819S1L8-F1
#
_cell.length_a   1.000
_cell.length_b   1.000
_cell.length_c   1.000
_cell.angle_alpha   90.00
_cell.angle_beta   90.00
_cell.angle_gamma   90.00
#
_symmetry.space_group_name_H-M   'P 1'
#
loop_
_entity.id
_entity.type
_entity.pdbx_description
1 polymer ?
#
loop_
_entity_poly.entity_id
_entity_poly.type
_entity_poly.pdbx_seq_one_letter_code
_entity_poly.pdbx_strand_id
1 'polypeptide(L)'
;MGCVSAVMSSYTQEELDAELAAFVPRLPMAVLMNGGIIKLEGLNGFFNPNSLLDPSWLKDKMTAEEFYQAIDLINKRSAYTQVGMSRIYWVTEKVNRDRLRTEAGMTAVQEINRRNPSVRFTYHETLENMQMSLAWSNDPALRLATKNTIAIGNGTVTILYIRVN
;
A
#
# COMPACT_ATOMS: atom_id res chain seq x y z
N MET A 1 -43.86 -8.15 8.83
CA MET A 1 -43.18 -6.86 8.63
C MET A 1 -41.93 -6.85 9.48
N GLY A 2 -40.77 -7.16 8.90
CA GLY A 2 -39.48 -7.05 9.57
C GLY A 2 -38.70 -5.97 8.86
N CYS A 3 -38.63 -4.78 9.45
CA CYS A 3 -37.71 -3.76 9.01
C CYS A 3 -36.30 -4.30 9.30
N VAL A 4 -35.63 -4.80 8.26
CA VAL A 4 -34.19 -5.03 8.30
C VAL A 4 -33.58 -3.64 8.43
N SER A 5 -33.24 -3.22 9.65
CA SER A 5 -32.28 -2.15 9.85
C SER A 5 -31.01 -2.61 9.15
N ALA A 6 -30.80 -2.14 7.92
CA ALA A 6 -29.49 -2.09 7.33
C ALA A 6 -28.67 -1.17 8.24
N VAL A 7 -28.04 -1.77 9.26
CA VAL A 7 -27.08 -1.08 10.11
C VAL A 7 -26.07 -0.52 9.14
N MET A 8 -26.04 0.80 9.00
CA MET A 8 -24.98 1.48 8.26
C MET A 8 -23.70 1.21 9.05
N SER A 9 -23.02 0.11 8.71
CA SER A 9 -21.77 -0.28 9.35
C SER A 9 -20.71 0.73 8.94
N SER A 10 -20.09 1.37 9.92
CA SER A 10 -18.89 2.17 9.73
C SER A 10 -17.65 1.31 9.98
N TYR A 11 -16.54 1.67 9.34
CA TYR A 11 -15.26 1.00 9.57
C TYR A 11 -14.79 1.19 11.01
N THR A 12 -14.49 0.09 11.70
CA THR A 12 -13.65 0.11 12.90
C THR A 12 -12.18 -0.02 12.54
N GLN A 13 -11.29 0.27 13.50
CA GLN A 13 -9.86 0.06 13.30
C GLN A 13 -9.53 -1.43 13.11
N GLU A 14 -10.13 -2.31 13.92
CA GLU A 14 -9.93 -3.78 13.82
C GLU A 14 -10.37 -4.34 12.46
N GLU A 15 -11.48 -3.83 11.91
CA GLU A 15 -11.94 -4.21 10.58
C GLU A 15 -10.95 -3.77 9.49
N LEU A 16 -10.42 -2.55 9.58
CA LEU A 16 -9.43 -2.05 8.63
C LEU A 16 -8.12 -2.82 8.72
N ASP A 17 -7.68 -3.18 9.93
CA ASP A 17 -6.49 -4.01 10.13
C ASP A 17 -6.66 -5.39 9.49
N ALA A 18 -7.84 -6.02 9.67
CA ALA A 18 -8.15 -7.29 9.04
C ALA A 18 -8.23 -7.19 7.51
N GLU A 19 -8.85 -6.12 6.97
CA GLU A 19 -8.91 -5.87 5.53
C GLU A 19 -7.53 -5.64 4.94
N LEU A 20 -6.67 -4.85 5.60
CA LEU A 20 -5.28 -4.64 5.21
C LEU A 20 -4.51 -5.96 5.19
N ALA A 21 -4.57 -6.75 6.26
CA ALA A 21 -3.85 -8.02 6.35
C ALA A 21 -4.25 -9.00 5.24
N ALA A 22 -5.52 -9.00 4.81
CA ALA A 22 -6.02 -9.85 3.74
C ALA A 22 -5.65 -9.34 2.33
N PHE A 23 -5.64 -8.02 2.14
CA PHE A 23 -5.49 -7.37 0.84
C PHE A 23 -4.03 -7.12 0.47
N VAL A 24 -3.27 -6.52 1.37
CA VAL A 24 -1.95 -5.96 1.10
C VAL A 24 -0.93 -6.98 0.59
N PRO A 25 -0.87 -8.25 1.06
CA PRO A 25 0.05 -9.26 0.53
C PRO A 25 -0.15 -9.60 -0.95
N ARG A 26 -1.28 -9.20 -1.55
CA ARG A 26 -1.63 -9.44 -2.95
C ARG A 26 -1.15 -8.33 -3.89
N LEU A 27 -0.64 -7.24 -3.33
CA LEU A 27 -0.10 -6.12 -4.10
C LEU A 27 1.26 -6.47 -4.72
N PRO A 28 1.69 -5.76 -5.78
CA PRO A 28 2.95 -5.99 -6.46
C PRO A 28 4.17 -6.04 -5.53
N MET A 29 5.17 -6.83 -5.91
CA MET A 29 6.46 -6.88 -5.24
C MET A 29 7.32 -5.69 -5.67
N ALA A 30 8.32 -5.35 -4.85
CA ALA A 30 9.22 -4.26 -5.14
C ALA A 30 10.16 -4.64 -6.29
N VAL A 31 10.50 -3.66 -7.12
CA VAL A 31 11.43 -3.83 -8.24
C VAL A 31 12.64 -2.94 -8.00
N LEU A 32 13.84 -3.51 -8.13
CA LEU A 32 15.07 -2.74 -8.16
C LEU A 32 15.27 -2.15 -9.56
N MET A 33 15.18 -0.83 -9.66
CA MET A 33 15.41 -0.10 -10.90
C MET A 33 16.90 0.20 -11.11
N ASN A 34 17.28 0.49 -12.36
CA ASN A 34 18.59 0.99 -12.70
C ASN A 34 18.96 2.20 -11.83
N GLY A 35 20.18 2.19 -11.27
CA GLY A 35 20.63 3.23 -10.34
C GLY A 35 20.37 2.93 -8.85
N GLY A 36 19.89 1.72 -8.50
CA GLY A 36 19.74 1.30 -7.11
C GLY A 36 18.52 1.91 -6.39
N ILE A 37 17.50 2.29 -7.16
CA ILE A 37 16.23 2.80 -6.64
C ILE A 37 15.27 1.62 -6.51
N ILE A 38 14.70 1.42 -5.32
CA ILE A 38 13.67 0.41 -5.09
C ILE A 38 12.32 1.07 -5.39
N LYS A 39 11.54 0.50 -6.31
CA LYS A 39 10.20 0.97 -6.68
C LYS A 39 9.15 0.01 -6.11
N LEU A 40 8.18 0.55 -5.38
CA LEU A 40 6.99 -0.16 -4.95
C LEU A 40 5.78 0.43 -5.66
N GLU A 41 4.96 -0.44 -6.24
CA GLU A 41 3.66 -0.07 -6.80
C GLU A 41 2.56 -0.51 -5.83
N GLY A 42 1.61 0.39 -5.62
CA GLY A 42 0.53 0.26 -4.66
C GLY A 42 -0.80 0.68 -5.25
N LEU A 43 -1.89 0.21 -4.62
CA LEU A 43 -3.26 0.56 -5.01
C LEU A 43 -3.90 1.41 -3.92
N ASN A 44 -4.45 2.56 -4.30
CA ASN A 44 -5.17 3.47 -3.40
C ASN A 44 -4.38 3.83 -2.12
N GLY A 45 -3.08 4.06 -2.28
CA GLY A 45 -2.18 4.44 -1.18
C GLY A 45 -1.64 3.28 -0.34
N PHE A 46 -1.96 2.02 -0.67
CA PHE A 46 -1.46 0.84 0.04
C PHE A 46 -0.35 0.14 -0.74
N PHE A 47 0.64 -0.39 -0.04
CA PHE A 47 1.80 -1.10 -0.60
C PHE A 47 2.02 -2.43 0.12
N ASN A 48 2.56 -3.43 -0.56
CA ASN A 48 2.97 -4.68 0.11
C ASN A 48 4.20 -4.45 1.02
N PRO A 49 4.13 -4.65 2.35
CA PRO A 49 5.28 -4.50 3.24
C PRO A 49 6.28 -5.63 3.01
N ASN A 50 5.82 -6.84 2.66
CA ASN A 50 6.68 -7.97 2.33
C ASN A 50 7.13 -7.93 0.85
N SER A 51 7.21 -6.75 0.25
CA SER A 51 7.54 -6.56 -1.16
C SER A 51 9.04 -6.61 -1.45
N LEU A 52 9.90 -6.45 -0.44
CA LEU A 52 11.34 -6.46 -0.58
C LEU A 52 11.81 -7.87 -0.99
N LEU A 53 12.40 -7.99 -2.18
CA LEU A 53 12.86 -9.28 -2.70
C LEU A 53 14.24 -9.67 -2.16
N ASP A 54 15.10 -8.69 -1.90
CA ASP A 54 16.45 -8.92 -1.38
C ASP A 54 16.80 -7.81 -0.37
N PRO A 55 17.05 -8.14 0.90
CA PRO A 55 17.48 -7.20 1.93
C PRO A 55 18.75 -6.41 1.57
N SER A 56 19.62 -6.96 0.72
CA SER A 56 20.87 -6.31 0.29
C SER A 56 20.63 -4.97 -0.44
N TRP A 57 19.42 -4.76 -0.97
CA TRP A 57 19.04 -3.53 -1.67
C TRP A 57 19.06 -2.30 -0.76
N LEU A 58 18.90 -2.49 0.56
CA LEU A 58 18.93 -1.42 1.55
C LEU A 58 20.37 -1.04 1.99
N LYS A 59 21.40 -1.78 1.53
CA LYS A 59 22.84 -1.49 1.68
C LYS A 59 23.24 -0.95 3.07
N ASP A 60 23.00 -1.72 4.11
CA ASP A 60 23.37 -1.37 5.50
C ASP A 60 22.80 -0.03 6.03
N LYS A 61 21.87 0.61 5.31
CA LYS A 61 21.25 1.87 5.71
C LYS A 61 19.91 1.70 6.40
N MET A 62 19.28 0.55 6.19
CA MET A 62 17.98 0.19 6.73
C MET A 62 17.89 -1.34 6.75
N THR A 63 17.36 -1.89 7.84
CA THR A 63 17.06 -3.32 7.97
C THR A 63 15.77 -3.68 7.25
N ALA A 64 15.57 -4.96 6.93
CA ALA A 64 14.32 -5.44 6.36
C ALA A 64 13.12 -5.16 7.30
N GLU A 65 13.33 -5.26 8.61
CA GLU A 65 12.30 -4.99 9.61
C GLU A 65 11.89 -3.50 9.64
N GLU A 66 12.86 -2.58 9.61
CA GLU A 66 12.59 -1.14 9.52
C GLU A 66 11.84 -0.79 8.23
N PHE A 67 12.18 -1.46 7.13
CA PHE A 67 11.44 -1.34 5.87
C PHE A 67 9.99 -1.82 6.03
N TYR A 68 9.75 -2.99 6.62
CA TYR A 68 8.40 -3.53 6.86
C TYR A 68 7.58 -2.57 7.71
N GLN A 69 8.16 -2.07 8.80
CA GLN A 69 7.51 -1.11 9.69
C GLN A 69 7.23 0.23 9.00
N ALA A 70 8.12 0.70 8.12
CA ALA A 70 7.91 1.91 7.34
C ALA A 70 6.72 1.76 6.38
N ILE A 71 6.63 0.65 5.65
CA ILE A 71 5.51 0.39 4.73
C ILE A 71 4.20 0.17 5.49
N ASP A 72 4.23 -0.58 6.59
CA ASP A 72 3.06 -0.81 7.45
C ASP A 72 2.53 0.51 8.05
N LEU A 73 3.43 1.41 8.46
CA LEU A 73 3.06 2.74 8.94
C LEU A 73 2.33 3.55 7.86
N ILE A 74 2.81 3.53 6.61
CA ILE A 74 2.14 4.20 5.49
C ILE A 74 0.74 3.61 5.29
N ASN A 75 0.63 2.28 5.22
CA ASN A 75 -0.64 1.60 5.01
C ASN A 75 -1.66 1.91 6.11
N LYS A 76 -1.25 1.81 7.38
CA LYS A 76 -2.12 2.09 8.53
C LYS A 76 -2.56 3.54 8.56
N ARG A 77 -1.65 4.50 8.32
CA ARG A 77 -1.98 5.92 8.25
C ARG A 77 -3.01 6.21 7.17
N SER A 78 -2.83 5.63 5.99
CA SER A 78 -3.81 5.73 4.91
C SER A 78 -5.15 5.08 5.30
N ALA A 79 -5.15 3.84 5.78
CA ALA A 79 -6.38 3.11 6.11
C ALA A 79 -7.18 3.79 7.22
N TYR A 80 -6.52 4.24 8.29
CA TYR A 80 -7.20 4.78 9.46
C TYR A 80 -7.89 6.12 9.23
N THR A 81 -7.65 6.78 8.09
CA THR A 81 -8.50 7.90 7.62
C THR A 81 -9.97 7.51 7.44
N GLN A 82 -10.25 6.21 7.32
CA GLN A 82 -11.59 5.67 7.08
C GLN A 82 -12.32 5.27 8.37
N VAL A 83 -11.66 5.29 9.54
CA VAL A 83 -12.31 4.92 10.81
C VAL A 83 -13.53 5.80 11.04
N GLY A 84 -14.67 5.18 11.37
CA GLY A 84 -15.95 5.86 11.57
C GLY A 84 -16.70 6.22 10.28
N MET A 85 -16.08 6.07 9.10
CA MET A 85 -16.75 6.30 7.82
C MET A 85 -17.62 5.10 7.42
N SER A 86 -18.76 5.37 6.77
CA SER A 86 -19.66 4.33 6.25
C SER A 86 -18.93 3.38 5.29
N ARG A 87 -19.25 2.07 5.35
CA ARG A 87 -18.75 1.08 4.39
C ARG A 87 -19.44 1.19 3.03
N ILE A 88 -20.66 1.74 3.00
CA ILE A 88 -21.38 2.04 1.75
C ILE A 88 -21.20 3.52 1.45
N TYR A 89 -20.61 3.82 0.29
CA TYR A 89 -20.34 5.18 -0.12
C TYR A 89 -20.49 5.34 -1.64
N TRP A 90 -20.80 6.56 -2.06
CA TRP A 90 -21.00 6.89 -3.47
C TRP A 90 -19.68 7.21 -4.18
N VAL A 91 -19.70 7.22 -5.52
CA VAL A 91 -18.52 7.52 -6.35
C VAL A 91 -17.87 8.87 -5.98
N THR A 92 -18.68 9.87 -5.62
CA THR A 92 -18.19 11.19 -5.19
C THR A 92 -17.43 11.14 -3.86
N GLU A 93 -17.88 10.33 -2.90
CA GLU A 93 -17.17 10.11 -1.63
C GLU A 93 -15.89 9.30 -1.82
N LYS A 94 -15.86 8.38 -2.81
CA LYS A 94 -14.66 7.61 -3.16
C LYS A 94 -13.48 8.53 -3.44
N VAL A 95 -13.67 9.55 -4.27
CA VAL A 95 -12.60 10.50 -4.64
C VAL A 95 -12.06 11.24 -3.42
N ASN A 96 -12.93 11.69 -2.51
CA ASN A 96 -12.47 12.35 -1.29
C ASN A 96 -11.74 11.40 -0.35
N ARG A 97 -12.19 10.14 -0.24
CA ARG A 97 -11.51 9.11 0.56
C ARG A 97 -10.14 8.76 -0.02
N ASP A 98 -10.02 8.66 -1.34
CA ASP A 98 -8.75 8.46 -2.04
C ASP A 98 -7.78 9.61 -1.72
N ARG A 99 -8.24 10.86 -1.82
CA ARG A 99 -7.46 12.05 -1.45
C ARG A 99 -6.98 12.00 0.00
N LEU A 100 -7.86 11.69 0.96
CA LEU A 100 -7.51 11.60 2.37
C LEU A 100 -6.44 10.52 2.62
N ARG A 101 -6.57 9.35 1.98
CA ARG A 101 -5.59 8.27 2.07
C ARG A 101 -4.22 8.68 1.54
N THR A 102 -4.20 9.38 0.41
CA THR A 102 -2.98 9.89 -0.22
C THR A 102 -2.28 10.92 0.67
N GLU A 103 -3.01 11.90 1.20
CA GLU A 103 -2.46 12.92 2.11
C GLU A 103 -1.88 12.30 3.38
N ALA A 104 -2.56 11.32 3.97
CA ALA A 104 -2.07 10.58 5.13
C ALA A 104 -0.81 9.76 4.82
N GLY A 105 -0.77 9.10 3.66
CA GLY A 105 0.39 8.35 3.19
C GLY A 105 1.61 9.23 2.94
N MET A 106 1.42 10.40 2.30
CA MET A 106 2.49 11.39 2.11
C MET A 106 3.01 11.92 3.44
N THR A 107 2.12 12.17 4.41
CA THR A 107 2.51 12.60 5.76
C THR A 107 3.35 11.54 6.47
N ALA A 108 2.97 10.26 6.34
CA ALA A 108 3.74 9.14 6.87
C ALA A 108 5.13 9.05 6.24
N VAL A 109 5.24 9.23 4.91
CA VAL A 109 6.53 9.28 4.21
C VAL A 109 7.42 10.42 4.71
N GLN A 110 6.86 11.60 4.99
CA GLN A 110 7.62 12.70 5.58
C GLN A 110 8.13 12.37 6.99
N GLU A 111 7.34 11.64 7.80
CA GLU A 111 7.73 11.17 9.13
C GLU A 111 8.86 10.14 9.05
N ILE A 112 8.76 9.17 8.12
CA ILE A 112 9.78 8.14 7.88
C ILE A 112 11.09 8.77 7.42
N ASN A 113 11.04 9.71 6.47
CA ASN A 113 12.22 10.43 5.98
C ASN A 113 12.91 11.25 7.07
N ARG A 114 12.16 11.78 8.04
CA ARG A 114 12.73 12.49 9.19
C ARG A 114 13.46 11.54 10.14
N ARG A 115 12.98 10.29 10.27
CA ARG A 115 13.59 9.26 11.13
C ARG A 115 14.78 8.56 10.47
N ASN A 116 14.79 8.46 9.14
CA ASN A 116 15.77 7.69 8.38
C ASN A 116 16.50 8.58 7.35
N PRO A 117 17.44 9.44 7.76
CA PRO A 117 18.11 10.37 6.83
C PRO A 117 18.98 9.67 5.76
N SER A 118 19.39 8.43 6.02
CA SER A 118 20.17 7.58 5.11
C SER A 118 19.36 7.01 3.94
N VAL A 119 18.02 7.04 4.02
CA VAL A 119 17.11 6.50 3.01
C VAL A 119 16.03 7.51 2.69
N ARG A 120 15.86 7.81 1.41
CA ARG A 120 14.84 8.75 0.94
C ARG A 120 13.67 8.01 0.30
N PHE A 121 12.50 8.15 0.90
CA PHE A 121 11.20 7.73 0.39
C PHE A 121 10.55 8.89 -0.38
N THR A 122 10.09 8.63 -1.60
CA THR A 122 9.39 9.60 -2.44
C THR A 122 8.07 9.01 -2.90
N TYR A 123 6.97 9.67 -2.54
CA TYR A 123 5.61 9.24 -2.81
C TYR A 123 5.08 9.95 -4.06
N HIS A 124 4.58 9.18 -5.03
CA HIS A 124 3.95 9.69 -6.24
C HIS A 124 2.57 9.06 -6.42
N GLU A 125 1.66 9.85 -6.95
CA GLU A 125 0.34 9.39 -7.37
C GLU A 125 0.21 9.60 -8.88
N THR A 126 -0.27 8.58 -9.58
CA THR A 126 -0.58 8.64 -11.01
C THR A 126 -1.88 7.88 -11.28
N LEU A 127 -2.56 8.23 -12.36
CA LEU A 127 -3.72 7.49 -12.85
C LEU A 127 -3.23 6.51 -13.92
N GLU A 128 -3.14 5.24 -13.57
CA GLU A 128 -2.69 4.18 -14.49
C GLU A 128 -3.60 2.94 -14.39
N ASN A 129 -3.62 2.15 -15.46
CA ASN A 129 -4.29 0.84 -15.46
C ASN A 129 -3.41 -0.17 -14.72
N MET A 130 -3.82 -0.57 -13.52
CA MET A 130 -3.05 -1.51 -12.71
C MET A 130 -3.37 -2.97 -13.05
N GLN A 131 -2.34 -3.81 -12.94
CA GLN A 131 -2.42 -5.25 -13.07
C GLN A 131 -2.05 -5.92 -11.73
N MET A 132 -2.92 -6.77 -11.18
CA MET A 132 -2.64 -7.57 -9.98
C MET A 132 -2.15 -8.95 -10.37
N SER A 133 -1.17 -9.51 -9.66
CA SER A 133 -0.85 -10.95 -9.80
C SER A 133 -1.97 -11.80 -9.22
N LEU A 134 -2.40 -12.84 -9.94
CA LEU A 134 -3.35 -13.86 -9.49
C LEU A 134 -2.71 -14.95 -8.62
N ALA A 135 -1.39 -14.89 -8.38
CA ALA A 135 -0.69 -15.94 -7.66
C ALA A 135 -1.01 -15.91 -6.16
N TRP A 136 -1.83 -16.87 -5.71
CA TRP A 136 -2.15 -17.14 -4.31
C TRP A 136 -0.99 -17.91 -3.65
N SER A 137 0.17 -17.27 -3.48
CA SER A 137 1.30 -17.87 -2.77
C SER A 137 1.92 -16.89 -1.79
N ASN A 138 2.15 -17.35 -0.56
CA ASN A 138 2.92 -16.60 0.43
C ASN A 138 4.41 -16.53 0.03
N ASP A 139 4.87 -17.43 -0.85
CA ASP A 139 6.24 -17.48 -1.35
C ASP A 139 6.48 -16.44 -2.49
N PRO A 140 7.40 -15.47 -2.29
CA PRO A 140 7.79 -14.48 -3.30
C PRO A 140 8.28 -15.08 -4.64
N ALA A 141 9.01 -16.20 -4.59
CA ALA A 141 9.57 -16.84 -5.79
C ALA A 141 8.46 -17.46 -6.66
N LEU A 142 7.45 -18.05 -6.03
CA LEU A 142 6.26 -18.58 -6.73
C LEU A 142 5.40 -17.47 -7.35
N ARG A 143 5.31 -16.30 -6.70
CA ARG A 143 4.61 -15.13 -7.27
C ARG A 143 5.30 -14.59 -8.52
N LEU A 144 6.63 -14.53 -8.54
CA LEU A 144 7.42 -14.11 -9.71
C LEU A 144 7.34 -15.10 -10.88
N ALA A 145 7.25 -16.40 -10.59
CA ALA A 145 7.14 -17.43 -11.61
C ALA A 145 5.77 -17.43 -12.33
N THR A 146 4.73 -16.92 -11.67
CA THR A 146 3.36 -16.95 -12.18
C THR A 146 3.03 -15.64 -12.90
N LYS A 147 3.09 -15.64 -14.24
CA LYS A 147 2.79 -14.47 -15.09
C LYS A 147 1.31 -14.12 -15.24
N ASN A 148 0.42 -14.75 -14.45
CA ASN A 148 -1.00 -14.49 -14.55
C ASN A 148 -1.34 -13.18 -13.82
N THR A 149 -1.55 -12.12 -14.58
CA THR A 149 -2.04 -10.84 -14.06
C THR A 149 -3.49 -10.58 -14.47
N ILE A 150 -4.26 -9.91 -13.62
CA ILE A 150 -5.60 -9.40 -13.94
C ILE A 150 -5.63 -7.88 -13.88
N ALA A 151 -6.33 -7.27 -14.83
CA ALA A 151 -6.61 -5.84 -14.77
C ALA A 151 -7.54 -5.54 -13.58
N ILE A 152 -7.16 -4.60 -12.73
CA ILE A 152 -7.97 -4.15 -11.58
C ILE A 152 -8.83 -2.91 -11.94
N GLY A 153 -8.77 -2.48 -13.21
CA GLY A 153 -9.46 -1.29 -13.73
C GLY A 153 -8.66 0.01 -13.55
N ASN A 154 -9.29 1.14 -13.90
CA ASN A 154 -8.75 2.48 -13.62
C ASN A 154 -8.77 2.72 -12.11
N GLY A 155 -7.59 2.71 -11.50
CA GLY A 155 -7.39 2.99 -10.08
C GLY A 155 -6.35 4.08 -9.89
N THR A 156 -6.34 4.66 -8.69
CA THR A 156 -5.24 5.52 -8.28
C THR A 156 -4.03 4.63 -8.01
N VAL A 157 -3.03 4.71 -8.89
CA VAL A 157 -1.78 3.99 -8.73
C VAL A 157 -0.85 4.86 -7.91
N THR A 158 -0.39 4.28 -6.82
CA THR A 158 0.55 4.93 -5.93
C THR A 158 1.91 4.30 -6.12
N ILE A 159 2.92 5.13 -6.35
CA ILE A 159 4.29 4.67 -6.55
C ILE A 159 5.16 5.25 -5.42
N LEU A 160 5.87 4.36 -4.73
CA LEU A 160 6.84 4.74 -3.71
C LEU A 160 8.24 4.38 -4.22
N TYR A 161 9.07 5.40 -4.41
CA TYR A 161 10.49 5.24 -4.72
C TYR A 161 11.31 5.34 -3.45
N ILE A 162 12.25 4.43 -3.26
CA ILE A 162 13.14 4.39 -2.11
C ILE A 162 14.57 4.43 -2.65
N ARG A 163 15.30 5.48 -2.28
CA ARG A 163 16.69 5.70 -2.65
C ARG A 163 17.57 5.65 -1.42
N VAL A 164 18.60 4.83 -1.48
CA VAL A 164 19.64 4.78 -0.45
C VAL A 164 20.68 5.87 -0.76
N ASN A 165 21.01 6.72 0.23
CA ASN A 165 21.97 7.83 0.12
C ASN A 165 23.41 7.42 0.45
#